data_AF-A0A1B2Z985-F1
#
_entry.id   AF-A0A1B2Z985-F1
#
_cell.length_a   1.000
_cell.length_b   1.000
_cell.length_c   1.000
_cell.angle_alpha   90.00
_cell.angle_beta   90.00
_cell.angle_gamma   90.00
#
_symmetry.space_group_name_H-M   'P 1'
#
loop_
_entity.id
_entity.type
_entity.pdbx_description
1 polymer ?
#
loop_
_entity_poly.entity_id
_entity_poly.type
_entity_poly.pdbx_seq_one_letter_code
_entity_poly.pdbx_strand_id
1 'polypeptide(L)'
;MAETKNKNKPIPSLSGYGGVRTLQRNLEKSTTLAANREAVAYSLLCMANTKITDVMEWDDKGNVQVKASKDIPEHSLQAIKSIKIDKDGMIAVEFWDKVQVLRLLAKASGLLDNPDESDKPSVIGINIKAPEIIDED
;
A
#
# COMPACT_ATOMS: atom_id res chain seq x y z
N MET A 1 13.69 -10.01 42.03
CA MET A 1 12.47 -9.28 41.62
C MET A 1 11.84 -10.07 40.48
N ALA A 2 10.63 -10.58 40.67
CA ALA A 2 9.93 -11.40 39.67
C ALA A 2 9.23 -10.48 38.67
N GLU A 3 9.52 -10.65 37.38
CA GLU A 3 8.83 -9.93 36.30
C GLU A 3 7.36 -10.36 36.24
N THR A 4 6.49 -9.39 36.48
CA THR A 4 5.05 -9.51 36.26
C THR A 4 4.76 -9.64 34.77
N LYS A 5 4.49 -10.87 34.31
CA LYS A 5 4.03 -11.14 32.94
C LYS A 5 2.69 -10.44 32.69
N ASN A 6 2.75 -9.30 32.01
CA ASN A 6 1.59 -8.54 31.57
C ASN A 6 0.85 -9.34 30.47
N LYS A 7 -0.32 -9.90 30.80
CA LYS A 7 -1.10 -10.83 29.96
C LYS A 7 -1.73 -10.19 28.70
N ASN A 8 -1.47 -8.91 28.43
CA ASN A 8 -2.08 -8.14 27.34
C ASN A 8 -1.21 -7.96 26.08
N LYS A 9 -0.09 -8.67 25.94
CA LYS A 9 0.65 -8.72 24.67
C LYS A 9 0.76 -10.18 24.21
N PRO A 10 0.08 -10.58 23.12
CA PRO A 10 0.13 -11.95 22.61
C PRO A 10 1.47 -12.31 21.96
N ILE A 11 2.47 -11.41 21.97
CA ILE A 11 3.73 -11.59 21.27
C ILE A 11 4.89 -11.38 22.27
N PRO A 12 5.82 -12.36 22.40
CA PRO A 12 7.00 -12.22 23.24
C PRO A 12 7.92 -11.09 22.74
N SER A 13 8.65 -10.44 23.64
CA SER A 13 9.56 -9.35 23.27
C SER A 13 10.69 -9.88 22.37
N LEU A 14 10.79 -9.31 21.18
CA LEU A 14 11.82 -9.66 20.19
C LEU A 14 13.21 -9.06 20.53
N SER A 15 13.38 -8.46 21.70
CA SER A 15 14.66 -7.90 22.17
C SER A 15 15.73 -8.99 22.29
N GLY A 16 16.71 -9.00 21.38
CA GLY A 16 17.86 -9.91 21.41
C GLY A 16 18.05 -10.77 20.15
N TYR A 17 17.09 -10.80 19.22
CA TYR A 17 17.27 -11.48 17.93
C TYR A 17 17.98 -10.57 16.90
N GLY A 18 18.87 -11.14 16.08
CA GLY A 18 19.40 -10.45 14.91
C GLY A 18 18.31 -10.31 13.83
N GLY A 19 18.21 -9.16 13.16
CA GLY A 19 17.18 -8.95 12.12
C GLY A 19 15.76 -8.72 12.65
N VAL A 20 15.61 -8.35 13.92
CA VAL A 20 14.32 -8.09 14.58
C VAL A 20 13.47 -7.04 13.90
N ARG A 21 14.08 -6.04 13.25
CA ARG A 21 13.32 -5.02 12.51
C ARG A 21 12.48 -5.64 11.39
N THR A 22 13.02 -6.61 10.67
CA THR A 22 12.33 -7.29 9.56
C THR A 22 11.23 -8.21 10.06
N LEU A 23 11.49 -8.98 11.13
CA LEU A 23 10.48 -9.83 11.76
C LEU A 23 9.37 -9.00 12.40
N GLN A 24 9.72 -7.97 13.15
CA GLN A 24 8.78 -7.04 13.76
C GLN A 24 7.93 -6.34 12.70
N ARG A 25 8.52 -5.85 11.60
CA ARG A 25 7.78 -5.23 10.48
C ARG A 25 6.84 -6.21 9.78
N ASN A 26 7.17 -7.50 9.73
CA ASN A 26 6.27 -8.53 9.21
C ASN A 26 5.16 -8.90 10.19
N LEU A 27 5.43 -8.89 11.50
CA LEU A 27 4.45 -9.08 12.57
C LEU A 27 3.53 -7.86 12.78
N GLU A 28 4.00 -6.65 12.48
CA GLU A 28 3.23 -5.40 12.50
C GLU A 28 2.19 -5.34 11.38
N LYS A 29 2.31 -6.19 10.34
CA LYS A 29 1.27 -6.31 9.31
C LYS A 29 0.08 -7.03 9.92
N SER A 30 -1.10 -6.41 9.83
CA SER A 30 -2.33 -7.03 10.29
C SER A 30 -2.52 -8.39 9.61
N THR A 31 -2.68 -9.45 10.41
CA THR A 31 -2.98 -10.81 9.92
C THR A 31 -4.24 -10.81 9.06
N THR A 32 -5.19 -9.92 9.33
CA THR A 32 -6.41 -9.72 8.54
C THR A 32 -6.13 -9.15 7.15
N LEU A 33 -5.15 -8.26 7.01
CA LEU A 33 -4.77 -7.68 5.71
C LEU A 33 -3.96 -8.67 4.87
N ALA A 34 -3.12 -9.48 5.52
CA ALA A 34 -2.40 -10.55 4.85
C ALA A 34 -3.37 -11.61 4.29
N ALA A 35 -4.40 -11.99 5.07
CA ALA A 35 -5.43 -12.93 4.66
C ALA A 35 -6.32 -12.40 3.52
N ASN A 36 -6.56 -11.08 3.46
CA ASN A 36 -7.43 -10.45 2.46
C ASN A 36 -6.67 -9.73 1.34
N ARG A 37 -5.41 -10.12 1.09
CA ARG A 37 -4.56 -9.42 0.12
C ARG A 37 -5.19 -9.35 -1.28
N GLU A 38 -5.85 -10.41 -1.72
CA GLU A 38 -6.52 -10.47 -3.02
C GLU A 38 -7.74 -9.55 -3.07
N ALA A 39 -8.57 -9.53 -2.02
CA ALA A 39 -9.72 -8.64 -1.94
C ALA A 39 -9.31 -7.15 -1.96
N VAL A 40 -8.21 -6.82 -1.27
CA VAL A 40 -7.64 -5.47 -1.29
C VAL A 40 -7.10 -5.13 -2.68
N ALA A 41 -6.36 -6.04 -3.32
CA ALA A 41 -5.85 -5.85 -4.67
C ALA A 41 -6.98 -5.65 -5.70
N TYR A 42 -8.05 -6.44 -5.59
CA TYR A 42 -9.24 -6.31 -6.42
C TYR A 42 -9.88 -4.93 -6.26
N SER A 43 -10.09 -4.47 -5.01
CA SER A 43 -10.66 -3.14 -4.77
C SER A 43 -9.78 -2.01 -5.32
N LEU A 44 -8.46 -2.10 -5.17
CA LEU A 44 -7.51 -1.14 -5.76
C LEU A 44 -7.59 -1.13 -7.29
N LEU A 45 -7.71 -2.30 -7.92
CA LEU A 45 -7.85 -2.43 -9.37
C LEU A 45 -9.18 -1.84 -9.86
N CYS A 46 -10.28 -2.10 -9.15
CA CYS A 46 -11.60 -1.53 -9.44
C CYS A 46 -11.52 0.00 -9.44
N MET A 47 -11.01 0.60 -8.36
CA MET A 47 -10.84 2.06 -8.27
C MET A 47 -9.94 2.64 -9.37
N ALA A 48 -8.90 1.91 -9.77
CA ALA A 48 -8.01 2.33 -10.85
C ALA A 48 -8.68 2.25 -12.24
N ASN A 49 -9.60 1.33 -12.45
CA ASN A 49 -10.23 1.12 -13.76
C ASN A 49 -11.54 1.89 -13.96
N THR A 50 -12.23 2.28 -12.89
CA THR A 50 -13.52 2.98 -13.01
C THR A 50 -13.41 4.24 -13.87
N LYS A 51 -14.37 4.38 -14.78
CA LYS A 51 -14.57 5.56 -15.63
C LYS A 51 -15.86 6.26 -15.26
N ILE A 52 -15.90 7.56 -15.55
CA ILE A 52 -17.09 8.36 -15.27
C ILE A 52 -18.31 7.91 -16.09
N THR A 53 -18.09 7.39 -17.30
CA THR A 53 -19.10 6.82 -18.19
C THR A 53 -19.77 5.56 -17.65
N ASP A 54 -19.16 4.92 -16.66
CA ASP A 54 -19.72 3.73 -16.01
C ASP A 54 -20.83 4.12 -15.01
N VAL A 55 -20.87 5.41 -14.62
CA VAL A 55 -21.78 5.93 -13.59
C VAL A 55 -22.76 6.95 -14.17
N MET A 56 -22.33 7.77 -15.13
CA MET A 56 -23.17 8.81 -15.72
C MET A 56 -23.18 8.73 -17.25
N GLU A 57 -24.30 9.18 -17.82
CA GLU A 57 -24.48 9.39 -19.24
C GLU A 57 -24.71 10.89 -19.49
N TRP A 58 -24.16 11.38 -20.60
CA TRP A 58 -24.46 12.70 -21.13
C TRP A 58 -25.01 12.52 -22.53
N ASP A 59 -26.08 13.24 -22.86
CA ASP A 59 -26.60 13.26 -24.23
C ASP A 59 -25.95 14.39 -25.06
N ASP A 60 -26.10 14.33 -26.38
CA ASP A 60 -25.60 15.36 -27.30
C ASP A 60 -26.24 16.75 -27.07
N LYS A 61 -27.32 16.81 -26.29
CA LYS A 61 -28.04 18.04 -25.93
C LYS A 61 -27.56 18.64 -24.60
N GLY A 62 -26.58 18.01 -23.93
CA GLY A 62 -26.00 18.46 -22.67
C GLY A 62 -26.76 18.05 -21.41
N ASN A 63 -27.74 17.15 -21.51
CA ASN A 63 -28.41 16.58 -20.34
C ASN A 63 -27.53 15.49 -19.72
N VAL A 64 -27.23 15.62 -18.43
CA VAL A 64 -26.45 14.64 -17.65
C VAL A 64 -27.39 13.87 -16.73
N GLN A 65 -27.32 12.55 -16.80
CA GLN A 65 -28.08 11.65 -15.92
C GLN A 65 -27.17 10.60 -15.32
N VAL A 66 -27.39 10.27 -14.04
CA VAL A 66 -26.74 9.14 -13.39
C VAL A 66 -27.51 7.87 -13.75
N LYS A 67 -26.78 6.81 -14.12
CA LYS A 67 -27.37 5.50 -14.42
C LYS A 67 -28.10 4.96 -13.19
N ALA A 68 -29.14 4.16 -13.42
CA ALA A 68 -29.77 3.43 -12.33
C ALA A 68 -28.73 2.51 -11.66
N SER A 69 -28.83 2.31 -10.34
CA SER A 69 -27.83 1.54 -9.58
C SER A 69 -27.63 0.10 -10.09
N LYS A 70 -28.62 -0.46 -10.79
CA LYS A 70 -28.54 -1.80 -11.40
C LYS A 70 -27.67 -1.83 -12.66
N ASP A 71 -27.55 -0.71 -13.34
CA ASP A 71 -26.80 -0.57 -14.59
C ASP A 71 -25.36 -0.10 -14.35
N ILE A 72 -25.05 0.32 -13.11
CA ILE A 72 -23.69 0.66 -12.70
C ILE A 72 -22.94 -0.64 -12.37
N PRO A 73 -21.78 -0.90 -13.00
CA PRO A 73 -20.98 -2.07 -12.68
C PRO A 73 -20.51 -2.10 -11.21
N GLU A 74 -20.43 -3.30 -10.64
CA GLU A 74 -20.03 -3.49 -9.23
C GLU A 74 -18.65 -2.90 -8.90
N HIS A 75 -17.70 -2.96 -9.84
CA HIS A 75 -16.38 -2.36 -9.67
C HIS A 75 -16.44 -0.82 -9.58
N SER A 76 -17.40 -0.21 -10.27
CA SER A 76 -17.59 1.25 -10.28
C SER A 76 -18.23 1.74 -9.00
N LEU A 77 -19.14 0.95 -8.41
CA LEU A 77 -19.74 1.27 -7.12
C LEU A 77 -18.70 1.44 -6.01
N GLN A 78 -17.65 0.61 -5.99
CA GLN A 78 -16.57 0.70 -5.00
C GLN A 78 -15.73 1.98 -5.13
N ALA A 79 -15.72 2.61 -6.30
CA ALA A 79 -14.93 3.80 -6.57
C ALA A 79 -15.67 5.11 -6.25
N ILE A 80 -16.99 5.05 -6.06
CA ILE A 80 -17.81 6.22 -5.74
C ILE A 80 -17.64 6.55 -4.25
N LYS A 81 -17.27 7.80 -3.97
CA LYS A 81 -17.14 8.32 -2.61
C LYS A 81 -18.44 8.96 -2.13
N SER A 82 -19.07 9.79 -2.97
CA SER A 82 -20.35 10.40 -2.65
C SER A 82 -21.15 10.75 -3.91
N ILE A 83 -22.48 10.70 -3.81
CA ILE A 83 -23.40 11.22 -4.81
C ILE A 83 -24.31 12.21 -4.09
N LYS A 84 -24.36 13.45 -4.57
CA LYS A 84 -25.25 14.49 -4.06
C LYS A 84 -26.16 14.94 -5.17
N ILE A 85 -27.45 15.03 -4.85
CA ILE A 85 -28.49 15.54 -5.73
C ILE A 85 -29.01 16.80 -5.06
N ASP A 86 -28.80 17.95 -5.71
CA ASP A 86 -29.33 19.21 -5.23
C ASP A 86 -30.80 19.38 -5.62
N LYS A 87 -31.51 20.28 -4.95
CA LYS A 87 -32.93 20.56 -5.20
C LYS A 87 -33.18 21.10 -6.60
N ASP A 88 -32.19 21.75 -7.20
CA ASP A 88 -32.21 22.26 -8.57
C ASP A 88 -31.91 21.18 -9.63
N GLY A 89 -31.73 19.92 -9.22
CA GLY A 89 -31.44 18.81 -10.12
C GLY A 89 -29.96 18.70 -10.51
N MET A 90 -29.08 19.50 -9.90
CA MET A 90 -27.63 19.38 -10.09
C MET A 90 -27.12 18.11 -9.40
N ILE A 91 -26.45 17.26 -10.18
CA ILE A 91 -25.87 16.01 -9.70
C ILE A 91 -24.37 16.21 -9.54
N ALA A 92 -23.88 16.07 -8.31
CA ALA A 92 -22.45 16.03 -8.02
C ALA A 92 -22.04 14.61 -7.64
N VAL A 93 -21.17 14.01 -8.46
CA VAL A 93 -20.58 12.69 -8.21
C VAL A 93 -19.12 12.87 -7.87
N GLU A 94 -18.72 12.39 -6.68
CA GLU A 94 -17.35 12.42 -6.20
C GLU A 94 -16.78 11.00 -6.19
N PHE A 95 -15.61 10.83 -6.82
CA PHE A 95 -14.85 9.57 -6.80
C PHE A 95 -13.71 9.65 -5.80
N TRP A 96 -13.20 8.50 -5.37
CA TRP A 96 -11.96 8.42 -4.60
C TRP A 96 -10.74 8.88 -5.41
N ASP A 97 -9.66 9.27 -4.71
CA ASP A 97 -8.44 9.76 -5.35
C ASP A 97 -7.76 8.66 -6.18
N LYS A 98 -7.95 8.76 -7.50
CA LYS A 98 -7.41 7.82 -8.47
C LYS A 98 -5.89 7.92 -8.61
N VAL A 99 -5.31 9.11 -8.44
CA VAL A 99 -3.86 9.33 -8.61
C VAL A 99 -3.09 8.63 -7.50
N GLN A 100 -3.59 8.70 -6.27
CA GLN A 100 -2.98 8.01 -5.13
C GLN A 100 -3.02 6.49 -5.29
N VAL A 101 -4.16 5.94 -5.72
CA VAL A 101 -4.33 4.49 -5.97
C VAL A 101 -3.40 4.02 -7.09
N LEU A 102 -3.34 4.74 -8.21
CA LEU A 102 -2.46 4.41 -9.34
C LEU A 102 -0.98 4.46 -8.94
N ARG A 103 -0.57 5.45 -8.14
CA ARG A 103 0.81 5.53 -7.62
C ARG A 103 1.15 4.34 -6.73
N LEU A 104 0.22 3.93 -5.87
CA LEU A 104 0.40 2.76 -5.01
C LEU A 104 0.53 1.47 -5.83
N LEU A 105 -0.29 1.30 -6.88
CA LEU A 105 -0.21 0.17 -7.80
C LEU A 105 1.07 0.19 -8.63
N ALA A 106 1.50 1.36 -9.11
CA ALA A 106 2.75 1.53 -9.85
C ALA A 106 3.97 1.19 -8.97
N LYS A 107 3.95 1.57 -7.70
CA LYS A 107 4.98 1.17 -6.73
C LYS A 107 4.94 -0.35 -6.45
N ALA A 108 3.76 -0.93 -6.29
CA ALA A 108 3.62 -2.36 -6.03
C ALA A 108 4.03 -3.24 -7.23
N SER A 109 3.91 -2.72 -8.45
CA SER A 109 4.34 -3.39 -9.70
C SER A 109 5.80 -3.13 -10.06
N GLY A 110 6.53 -2.33 -9.27
CA GLY A 110 7.91 -1.95 -9.55
C GLY A 110 8.09 -0.95 -10.69
N LEU A 111 7.00 -0.36 -11.20
CA LEU A 111 7.04 0.61 -12.30
C LEU A 111 7.65 1.97 -11.89
N LEU A 112 7.71 2.25 -10.59
CA LEU A 112 8.32 3.45 -10.01
C LEU A 112 9.67 3.17 -9.33
N ASP A 113 10.13 1.91 -9.32
CA ASP A 113 11.43 1.59 -8.77
C ASP A 113 12.49 1.99 -9.79
N ASN A 114 13.39 2.88 -9.39
CA ASN A 114 14.58 3.16 -10.20
C ASN A 114 15.40 1.87 -10.24
N PRO A 115 15.96 1.45 -11.39
CA PRO A 115 16.90 0.34 -11.40
C PRO A 115 18.02 0.68 -10.43
N ASP A 116 18.19 -0.15 -9.40
CA ASP A 116 19.34 -0.02 -8.51
C ASP A 116 20.59 -0.10 -9.38
N GLU A 117 21.36 0.98 -9.41
CA GLU A 117 22.63 1.07 -10.11
C GLU A 117 23.61 0.11 -9.43
N SER A 118 23.57 -1.15 -9.87
CA SER A 118 24.31 -2.30 -9.31
C SER A 118 25.82 -2.23 -9.54
N ASP A 119 26.31 -1.19 -10.20
CA ASP A 119 27.73 -1.00 -10.56
C ASP A 119 28.52 -0.23 -9.49
N LYS A 120 28.12 -0.27 -8.22
CA LYS A 120 28.99 0.16 -7.12
C LYS A 120 29.82 -1.02 -6.64
N PRO A 121 31.15 -1.04 -6.88
CA PRO A 121 31.98 -2.14 -6.40
C PRO A 121 31.89 -2.23 -4.88
N SER A 122 31.64 -3.43 -4.36
CA SER A 122 31.57 -3.68 -2.93
C SER A 122 32.93 -3.41 -2.31
N VAL A 123 33.00 -2.46 -1.37
CA VAL A 123 34.22 -2.17 -0.62
C VAL A 123 34.56 -3.38 0.25
N ILE A 124 35.60 -4.12 -0.13
CA ILE A 124 36.20 -5.17 0.70
C ILE A 124 36.98 -4.45 1.81
N GLY A 125 36.46 -4.48 3.04
CA GLY A 125 37.17 -3.99 4.21
C GLY A 125 38.33 -4.91 4.55
N ILE A 126 39.57 -4.47 4.30
CA ILE A 126 40.77 -5.17 4.76
C ILE A 126 40.96 -4.83 6.24
N ASN A 127 40.84 -5.83 7.12
CA ASN A 127 41.19 -5.68 8.53
C ASN A 127 42.70 -5.86 8.68
N ILE A 128 43.44 -4.76 8.73
CA ILE A 128 44.90 -4.77 8.91
C ILE A 128 45.19 -5.04 10.40
N LYS A 129 45.69 -6.24 10.73
CA LYS A 129 46.26 -6.53 12.05
C LYS A 129 47.75 -6.14 12.02
N ALA A 130 48.15 -5.24 12.92
CA ALA A 130 49.56 -4.91 13.10
C ALA A 130 50.33 -6.12 13.66
N PRO A 131 51.59 -6.36 13.22
CA PRO A 131 52.42 -7.41 13.80
C PRO A 131 52.77 -7.10 15.26
N GLU A 132 52.89 -8.15 16.06
CA GLU A 132 53.34 -8.04 17.46
C GLU A 132 54.87 -7.84 17.47
N ILE A 133 55.33 -6.86 18.24
CA ILE A 133 56.74 -6.55 18.39
C ILE A 133 57.34 -7.65 19.28
N ILE A 134 58.35 -8.36 18.77
CA ILE A 134 59.11 -9.34 19.52
C ILE A 134 60.38 -8.62 19.96
N ASP A 135 60.50 -8.35 21.25
CA ASP A 135 61.76 -7.87 21.83
C ASP A 135 62.70 -9.08 21.96
N GLU A 136 63.89 -9.00 21.36
CA GLU A 136 64.95 -10.01 21.54
C GLU A 136 65.64 -9.78 22.89
N ASP A 137 65.61 -10.79 23.77
CA ASP A 137 66.34 -10.86 25.04
C ASP A 137 67.86 -10.93 24.85
#